data_AF-A0A933M7U5-F1
#
_entry.id   AF-A0A933M7U5-F1
#
_cell.length_a   1.000
_cell.length_b   1.000
_cell.length_c   1.000
_cell.angle_alpha   90.00
_cell.angle_beta   90.00
_cell.angle_gamma   90.00
#
_symmetry.space_group_name_H-M   'P 1'
#
loop_
_entity.id
_entity.type
_entity.pdbx_description
1 polymer ?
#
loop_
_entity_poly.entity_id
_entity_poly.type
_entity_poly.pdbx_seq_one_letter_code
_entity_poly.pdbx_strand_id
1 'polypeptide(L)'
;MVLSIELTPELEERFREGVALHDKSQVRDVLALAVDYYVESMMFTPPSPITEDDWDQVLDELDAFLDSILSDDIPVLSDYALSREGIYGDHP
;
A
#
# COMPACT_ATOMS: atom_id res chain seq x y z
N MET A 1 -17.05 0.90 13.35
CA MET A 1 -15.90 0.07 12.97
C MET A 1 -15.79 -1.03 14.01
N VAL A 2 -15.94 -2.30 13.61
CA VAL A 2 -15.83 -3.46 14.50
C VAL A 2 -14.55 -4.17 14.08
N LEU A 3 -13.60 -4.30 15.02
CA LEU A 3 -12.35 -5.02 14.78
C LEU A 3 -12.51 -6.42 15.38
N SER A 4 -12.52 -7.44 14.51
CA SER A 4 -12.52 -8.83 14.94
C SER A 4 -11.07 -9.27 15.12
N ILE A 5 -10.67 -9.52 16.38
CA ILE A 5 -9.33 -9.99 16.71
C ILE A 5 -9.44 -11.48 17.07
N GLU A 6 -8.69 -12.33 16.37
CA GLU A 6 -8.54 -13.73 16.75
C GLU A 6 -7.44 -13.84 17.81
N LEU A 7 -7.77 -14.41 18.97
CA LEU A 7 -6.82 -14.64 20.05
C LEU A 7 -6.23 -16.05 19.93
N THR A 8 -4.95 -16.19 20.27
CA THR A 8 -4.37 -17.53 20.47
C THR A 8 -4.99 -18.18 21.70
N PRO A 9 -4.97 -19.53 21.80
CA PRO A 9 -5.54 -20.23 22.95
C PRO A 9 -4.96 -19.76 24.28
N GLU A 10 -3.67 -19.42 24.34
CA GLU A 10 -3.04 -18.94 25.58
C GLU A 10 -3.52 -17.53 25.98
N LEU A 11 -3.74 -16.64 24.99
CA LEU A 11 -4.25 -15.30 25.24
C LEU A 11 -5.74 -15.32 25.61
N GLU A 12 -6.52 -16.21 25.00
CA GLU A 12 -7.93 -16.38 25.32
C GLU A 12 -8.13 -16.84 26.78
N GLU A 13 -7.33 -17.79 27.25
CA GLU A 13 -7.37 -18.27 28.64
C GLU A 13 -7.06 -17.12 29.62
N ARG A 14 -5.99 -16.36 29.36
CA ARG A 14 -5.61 -15.20 30.18
C ARG A 14 -6.64 -14.07 30.14
N PHE A 15 -7.31 -13.88 29.00
CA PHE A 15 -8.40 -12.94 28.87
C PHE A 15 -9.61 -13.37 29.70
N ARG A 16 -10.00 -14.65 29.62
CA ARG A 16 -11.11 -15.23 30.41
C ARG A 16 -10.85 -15.10 31.91
N GLU A 17 -9.63 -15.38 32.36
CA GLU A 17 -9.22 -15.18 33.76
C GLU A 17 -9.30 -13.71 34.19
N GLY A 18 -8.77 -12.79 33.38
CA GLY A 18 -8.83 -11.36 33.67
C GLY A 18 -10.26 -10.81 33.73
N VAL A 19 -11.14 -11.29 32.85
CA VAL A 19 -12.57 -10.96 32.88
C VAL A 19 -13.24 -11.52 34.13
N ALA A 20 -12.96 -12.77 34.49
CA ALA A 20 -13.51 -13.41 35.68
C ALA A 20 -13.08 -12.73 36.98
N LEU A 21 -11.85 -12.22 37.03
CA LEU A 21 -11.30 -11.49 38.18
C LEU A 21 -11.61 -9.97 38.15
N HIS A 22 -12.29 -9.49 37.11
CA HIS A 22 -12.48 -8.07 36.83
C HIS A 22 -11.18 -7.25 36.82
N ASP A 23 -10.07 -7.90 36.50
CA ASP A 23 -8.77 -7.26 36.40
C ASP A 23 -8.64 -6.56 35.05
N LYS A 24 -8.97 -5.26 35.08
CA LYS A 24 -8.88 -4.38 33.91
C LYS A 24 -7.45 -4.25 33.37
N SER A 25 -6.43 -4.40 34.21
CA SER A 25 -5.04 -4.33 33.76
C SER A 25 -4.72 -5.53 32.90
N GLN A 26 -5.00 -6.73 33.41
CA GLN A 26 -4.78 -7.98 32.69
C GLN A 26 -5.52 -8.02 31.35
N VAL A 27 -6.80 -7.62 31.35
CA VAL A 27 -7.60 -7.57 30.11
C VAL A 27 -6.99 -6.59 29.11
N ARG A 28 -6.54 -5.42 29.55
CA ARG A 28 -5.91 -4.43 28.68
C ARG A 28 -4.59 -4.93 28.11
N ASP A 29 -3.78 -5.60 28.90
CA ASP A 29 -2.48 -6.12 28.48
C ASP A 29 -2.64 -7.23 27.42
N VAL A 30 -3.63 -8.12 27.61
CA VAL A 30 -3.95 -9.16 26.62
C VAL A 30 -4.43 -8.53 25.30
N LEU A 31 -5.30 -7.51 25.36
CA LEU A 31 -5.76 -6.81 24.16
C LEU A 31 -4.64 -6.05 23.47
N ALA A 32 -3.72 -5.41 24.21
CA ALA A 32 -2.59 -4.71 23.62
C ALA A 32 -1.66 -5.67 22.85
N LEU A 33 -1.35 -6.83 23.44
CA LEU A 33 -0.55 -7.86 22.78
C LEU A 33 -1.22 -8.41 21.51
N ALA A 34 -2.53 -8.62 21.56
CA ALA A 34 -3.28 -9.12 20.41
C ALA A 34 -3.36 -8.08 19.27
N VAL A 35 -3.47 -6.80 19.60
CA VAL A 35 -3.46 -5.70 18.63
C VAL A 35 -2.08 -5.54 18.00
N ASP A 36 -1.00 -5.60 18.79
CA ASP A 36 0.37 -5.48 18.25
C ASP A 36 0.63 -6.52 17.16
N TYR A 37 0.31 -7.78 17.43
CA TYR A 37 0.42 -8.86 16.43
C TYR A 37 -0.40 -8.58 15.16
N TYR A 38 -1.64 -8.09 15.34
CA TYR A 38 -2.51 -7.80 14.20
C TYR A 38 -2.00 -6.61 13.36
N VAL A 39 -1.49 -5.56 14.02
CA VAL A 39 -0.90 -4.39 13.35
C VAL A 39 0.36 -4.80 12.59
N GLU A 40 1.24 -5.61 13.18
CA GLU A 40 2.39 -6.17 12.46
C GLU A 40 1.93 -6.96 11.24
N SER A 41 0.95 -7.85 11.39
CA SER A 41 0.43 -8.63 10.26
C SER A 41 -0.13 -7.76 9.14
N MET A 42 -0.79 -6.64 9.49
CA MET A 42 -1.33 -5.68 8.53
C MET A 42 -0.23 -4.89 7.83
N MET A 43 0.85 -4.52 8.54
CA MET A 43 2.00 -3.83 7.95
C MET A 43 2.79 -4.73 7.00
N PHE A 44 2.85 -6.03 7.27
CA PHE A 44 3.53 -7.00 6.41
C PHE A 44 2.61 -7.67 5.38
N THR A 45 1.33 -7.31 5.34
CA THR A 45 0.43 -7.77 4.29
C THR A 45 0.88 -7.15 2.98
N PRO A 46 1.36 -7.95 2.00
CA PRO A 46 1.71 -7.40 0.71
C PRO A 46 0.46 -6.74 0.11
N PRO A 47 0.59 -5.61 -0.60
CA PRO A 47 -0.54 -5.02 -1.28
C PRO A 47 -1.21 -6.09 -2.15
N SER A 48 -2.54 -6.06 -2.20
CA SER A 48 -3.29 -6.95 -3.09
C SER A 48 -2.68 -6.89 -4.48
N PRO A 49 -2.54 -8.04 -5.17
CA PRO A 49 -2.01 -8.05 -6.52
C PRO A 49 -2.85 -7.10 -7.37
N ILE A 50 -2.20 -6.13 -7.99
CA ILE A 50 -2.84 -5.20 -8.93
C ILE A 50 -3.45 -6.06 -10.04
N THR A 51 -4.76 -5.90 -10.25
CA THR A 51 -5.46 -6.62 -11.30
C THR A 51 -5.18 -5.97 -12.67
N GLU A 52 -5.46 -6.68 -13.76
CA GLU A 52 -5.36 -6.07 -15.10
C GLU A 52 -6.30 -4.86 -15.23
N ASP A 53 -7.51 -4.94 -14.65
CA ASP A 53 -8.47 -3.82 -14.63
C ASP A 53 -7.94 -2.59 -13.87
N ASP A 54 -7.25 -2.80 -12.74
CA ASP A 54 -6.61 -1.70 -11.99
C ASP A 54 -5.48 -1.03 -12.80
N TRP A 55 -4.76 -1.83 -13.61
CA TRP A 55 -3.72 -1.31 -14.49
C TRP A 55 -4.28 -0.51 -15.65
N ASP A 56 -5.34 -1.00 -16.29
CA ASP A 56 -6.02 -0.28 -17.37
C ASP A 56 -6.56 1.07 -16.88
N GLN A 57 -7.11 1.12 -15.66
CA GLN A 57 -7.53 2.38 -15.05
C GLN A 57 -6.36 3.36 -14.85
N VAL A 58 -5.21 2.88 -14.38
CA VAL A 58 -4.02 3.73 -14.20
C VAL A 58 -3.51 4.26 -15.54
N LEU A 59 -3.60 3.45 -16.61
CA LEU A 59 -3.24 3.89 -17.96
C LEU A 59 -4.19 4.95 -18.49
N ASP A 60 -5.50 4.77 -18.31
CA ASP A 60 -6.51 5.75 -18.70
C ASP A 60 -6.34 7.08 -17.95
N GLU A 61 -6.03 7.04 -16.65
CA GLU A 61 -5.74 8.24 -15.85
C GLU A 61 -4.44 8.94 -16.30
N LEU A 62 -3.43 8.16 -16.70
CA LEU A 62 -2.18 8.70 -17.24
C LEU A 62 -2.38 9.36 -18.60
N ASP A 63 -3.15 8.74 -19.50
CA ASP A 63 -3.46 9.32 -20.82
C ASP A 63 -4.26 10.61 -20.66
N ALA A 64 -5.28 10.63 -19.79
CA ALA A 64 -6.03 11.84 -19.49
C ALA A 64 -5.16 12.95 -18.88
N PHE A 65 -4.20 12.59 -18.02
CA PHE A 65 -3.23 13.53 -17.45
C PHE A 65 -2.29 14.09 -18.53
N LEU A 66 -1.78 13.24 -19.41
CA LEU A 66 -0.93 13.65 -20.53
C LEU A 66 -1.70 14.58 -21.48
N ASP A 67 -2.92 14.23 -21.87
CA ASP A 67 -3.79 15.09 -22.69
C ASP A 67 -4.08 16.44 -22.02
N SER A 68 -4.16 16.48 -20.68
CA SER A 68 -4.39 17.72 -19.93
C SER A 68 -3.18 18.67 -19.90
N ILE A 69 -1.96 18.12 -20.04
CA ILE A 69 -0.70 18.88 -19.93
C ILE A 69 -0.13 19.18 -21.32
N LEU A 70 -0.29 18.23 -22.23
CA LEU A 70 0.14 18.32 -23.61
C LEU A 70 -0.91 19.12 -24.39
N SER A 71 -0.79 20.43 -24.32
CA SER A 71 -1.45 21.31 -25.29
C SER A 71 -0.97 20.94 -26.70
N ASP A 72 -1.81 21.15 -27.75
CA ASP A 72 -1.55 20.90 -29.20
C ASP A 72 -0.20 21.46 -29.76
N ASP A 73 0.58 22.16 -28.93
CA ASP A 73 1.82 22.85 -29.26
C ASP A 73 3.03 22.21 -28.55
N ILE A 74 3.00 20.89 -28.33
CA ILE A 74 4.20 20.15 -27.94
C ILE A 74 5.21 20.34 -29.08
N PRO A 75 6.38 20.97 -28.86
CA PRO A 75 7.41 20.99 -29.89
C PRO A 75 7.82 19.53 -30.12
N VAL A 76 7.36 18.95 -31.22
CA VAL A 76 7.74 17.61 -31.66
C VAL A 76 9.26 17.65 -31.78
N LEU A 77 9.93 16.97 -30.85
CA LEU A 77 11.38 16.82 -30.88
C LEU A 77 11.71 16.22 -32.25
N SER A 78 12.57 16.89 -33.01
CA SER A 78 12.95 16.39 -34.33
C SER A 78 13.54 14.99 -34.18
N ASP A 79 13.37 14.13 -35.20
CA ASP A 79 13.94 12.78 -35.21
C ASP A 79 15.46 12.78 -34.94
N TYR A 80 16.12 13.91 -35.21
CA TYR A 80 17.51 14.15 -34.86
C TYR A 80 17.75 14.27 -33.34
N ALA A 81 16.88 14.96 -32.59
CA ALA A 81 16.97 15.08 -31.14
C ALA A 81 16.71 13.75 -30.41
N LEU A 82 15.99 12.82 -31.04
CA LEU A 82 15.76 11.46 -30.53
C LEU A 82 16.76 10.42 -31.07
N SER A 83 17.60 10.81 -32.03
CA SER A 83 18.63 9.92 -32.58
C SER A 83 19.73 9.66 -31.56
N ARG A 84 20.29 8.44 -31.57
CA ARG A 84 21.52 8.10 -30.82
C ARG A 84 22.64 9.11 -31.09
N GLU A 85 22.72 9.64 -32.30
CA GLU A 85 23.74 10.62 -32.68
C GLU A 85 23.45 12.02 -32.10
N GLY A 86 22.18 12.37 -31.88
CA GLY A 86 21.81 13.60 -31.16
C GLY A 86 21.97 13.49 -29.64
N ILE A 87 21.80 12.30 -29.08
CA ILE A 87 21.94 12.05 -27.63
C ILE A 87 23.41 11.89 -27.21
N TYR A 88 24.24 11.27 -28.05
CA TYR A 88 25.65 10.96 -27.72
C TYR A 88 26.67 11.69 -28.60
N GLY A 89 26.26 12.49 -29.59
CA GLY A 89 27.17 13.11 -30.56
C GLY A 89 28.17 14.09 -29.94
N ASP A 90 27.80 14.76 -28.85
CA ASP A 90 28.67 15.71 -28.13
C ASP A 90 29.49 15.07 -26.99
N HIS A 91 29.43 13.75 -26.85
CA HIS A 91 30.17 13.00 -25.82
C HIS A 91 31.02 11.89 -26.47
N PRO A 92 32.36 12.04 -26.55
CA PRO A 92 33.25 10.97 -27.00
C PRO A 92 33.29 9.78 -26.04
#